data_AF-X6M7Z7-F1
#
_entry.id   AF-X6M7Z7-F1
#
_cell.length_a   1.000
_cell.length_b   1.000
_cell.length_c   1.000
_cell.angle_alpha   90.00
_cell.angle_beta   90.00
_cell.angle_gamma   90.00
#
_symmetry.space_group_name_H-M   'P 1'
#
loop_
_entity.id
_entity.type
_entity.pdbx_description
1 polymer ?
#
loop_
_entity_poly.entity_id
_entity_poly.type
_entity_poly.pdbx_seq_one_letter_code
_entity_poly.pdbx_strand_id
1 'polypeptide(L)'
;MYLGVELEEKAGHHDGKPAGSKKRYFECRAGYGFMDLALRFKKVAGKTGGPSTPGGAAAKNINESIKKATGGSNAGKSTPVVIDSSSMDTSKSKKDAMTQTDEKGGETGAESGSNPISESSSSAAAMFQAHQQKLRQEIDGLYGQLKEKELKMQEMEDRVTEAEEVVERLSLEKEDMAVELRKVKDEAETWKCRYELCELELEETKEEQQVLKETFVADLANLNEKEAAYILLENETLKQSLQKLRQAVLQQIEKRNEDMLKLEMDNKKLVPLEEKVKKLESTEKELRQCQLIVEDLKHQIDSYADLQDMVVQLTEKNLDFEQQMQKLNTQLRSAQDLIDVLQRMDAENDRYVVDMREELTDVSQRLDHTTQELEKEKKAHTKSQELMLELKKHILRLEEAAAANAASANAAAAAAAAAA
;
A
#
# COMPACT_ATOMS: atom_id res chain seq x y z
N MET A 1 -10.72 -30.15 16.31
CA MET A 1 -10.42 -30.92 17.54
C MET A 1 -11.33 -30.44 18.66
N TYR A 2 -11.92 -31.35 19.44
CA TYR A 2 -12.63 -31.01 20.68
C TYR A 2 -11.69 -31.26 21.87
N LEU A 3 -11.84 -30.47 22.93
CA LEU A 3 -11.14 -30.67 24.20
C LEU A 3 -12.18 -30.95 25.30
N GLY A 4 -11.93 -31.98 26.11
CA GLY A 4 -12.70 -32.30 27.30
C GLY A 4 -11.91 -31.95 28.55
N VAL A 5 -12.57 -31.38 29.55
CA VAL A 5 -11.95 -30.96 30.82
C VAL A 5 -12.89 -31.35 31.96
N GLU A 6 -12.37 -31.97 33.01
CA GLU A 6 -13.06 -32.11 34.29
C GLU A 6 -12.78 -30.87 35.15
N LEU A 7 -13.83 -30.27 35.70
CA LEU A 7 -13.77 -29.14 36.62
C LEU A 7 -13.68 -29.63 38.06
N GLU A 8 -13.13 -28.82 38.97
CA GLU A 8 -13.13 -29.12 40.41
C GLU A 8 -14.52 -28.90 41.05
N GLU A 9 -15.31 -27.97 40.48
CA GLU A 9 -16.66 -27.65 40.92
C GLU A 9 -17.74 -28.18 39.95
N LYS A 10 -18.96 -28.37 40.46
CA LYS A 10 -20.09 -28.96 39.73
C LYS A 10 -20.79 -27.97 38.76
N ALA A 11 -20.01 -27.32 37.90
CA ALA A 11 -20.46 -26.40 36.86
C ALA A 11 -20.48 -27.04 35.45
N GLY A 12 -19.99 -28.28 35.32
CA GLY A 12 -19.90 -29.00 34.06
C GLY A 12 -21.28 -29.38 33.51
N HIS A 13 -21.49 -29.18 32.21
CA HIS A 13 -22.76 -29.49 31.54
C HIS A 13 -22.80 -30.92 30.98
N HIS A 14 -21.70 -31.68 31.11
CA HIS A 14 -21.54 -33.03 30.56
C HIS A 14 -20.97 -33.99 31.62
N ASP A 15 -21.15 -35.30 31.38
CA ASP A 15 -20.60 -36.39 32.19
C ASP A 15 -19.39 -37.05 31.50
N GLY A 16 -18.68 -36.35 30.59
CA GLY A 16 -17.63 -36.93 29.73
C GLY A 16 -18.16 -37.50 28.40
N LYS A 17 -19.46 -37.31 28.15
CA LYS A 17 -20.19 -37.73 26.95
C LYS A 17 -21.09 -36.58 26.45
N PRO A 18 -20.86 -36.02 25.25
CA PRO A 18 -21.71 -34.96 24.72
C PRO A 18 -23.10 -35.49 24.34
N ALA A 19 -24.12 -34.64 24.49
CA ALA A 19 -25.52 -35.02 24.30
C ALA A 19 -25.77 -35.64 22.90
N GLY A 20 -26.42 -36.80 22.86
CA GLY A 20 -26.71 -37.54 21.63
C GLY A 20 -25.58 -38.45 21.11
N SER A 21 -24.37 -38.38 21.66
CA SER A 21 -23.30 -39.32 21.28
C SER A 21 -23.57 -40.74 21.82
N LYS A 22 -22.98 -41.76 21.18
CA LYS A 22 -22.78 -43.08 21.80
C LYS A 22 -21.41 -43.24 22.47
N LYS A 23 -20.38 -42.53 22.01
CA LYS A 23 -19.01 -42.61 22.52
C LYS A 23 -18.76 -41.65 23.68
N ARG A 24 -18.29 -42.19 24.81
CA ARG A 24 -17.62 -41.44 25.88
C ARG A 24 -16.26 -40.95 25.36
N TYR A 25 -15.87 -39.72 25.66
CA TYR A 25 -14.60 -39.13 25.20
C TYR A 25 -13.59 -38.97 26.34
N PHE A 26 -14.07 -38.83 27.57
CA PHE A 26 -13.26 -38.88 28.80
C PHE A 26 -14.13 -39.38 29.96
N GLU A 27 -13.49 -39.70 31.08
CA GLU A 27 -14.16 -40.01 32.34
C GLU A 27 -14.10 -38.79 33.25
N CYS A 28 -15.24 -38.48 33.87
CA CYS A 28 -15.39 -37.42 34.86
C CYS A 28 -16.67 -37.66 35.68
N ARG A 29 -16.83 -36.93 36.78
CA ARG A 29 -18.02 -36.97 37.63
C ARG A 29 -19.21 -36.31 36.92
N ALA A 30 -20.41 -36.80 37.21
CA ALA A 30 -21.65 -36.31 36.60
C ALA A 30 -21.94 -34.84 36.98
N GLY A 31 -21.85 -33.94 36.00
CA GLY A 31 -21.97 -32.49 36.20
C GLY A 31 -20.64 -31.76 36.45
N TYR A 32 -19.50 -32.40 36.16
CA TYR A 32 -18.17 -31.80 36.28
C TYR A 32 -17.43 -31.71 34.93
N GLY A 33 -17.91 -32.39 33.88
CA GLY A 33 -17.31 -32.32 32.54
C GLY A 33 -17.75 -31.08 31.75
N PHE A 34 -16.77 -30.39 31.16
CA PHE A 34 -16.99 -29.39 30.12
C PHE A 34 -16.32 -29.84 28.80
N MET A 35 -16.92 -29.52 27.65
CA MET A 35 -16.42 -29.97 26.35
C MET A 35 -16.78 -28.99 25.24
N ASP A 36 -15.78 -28.50 24.49
CA ASP A 36 -15.98 -27.56 23.38
C ASP A 36 -14.84 -27.72 22.35
N LEU A 37 -14.85 -26.95 21.25
CA LEU A 37 -13.75 -26.91 20.29
C LEU A 37 -12.48 -26.34 20.95
N ALA A 38 -11.33 -26.97 20.68
CA ALA A 38 -10.04 -26.57 21.24
C ALA A 38 -9.71 -25.08 21.04
N LEU A 39 -10.15 -24.50 19.91
CA LEU A 39 -9.98 -23.07 19.56
C LEU A 39 -10.62 -22.08 20.56
N ARG A 40 -11.55 -22.53 21.41
CA ARG A 40 -12.20 -21.68 22.43
C ARG A 40 -11.48 -21.71 23.78
N PHE A 41 -10.55 -22.64 24.00
CA PHE A 41 -9.79 -22.73 25.25
C PHE A 41 -8.57 -21.81 25.21
N LYS A 42 -8.72 -20.57 25.71
CA LYS A 42 -7.59 -19.66 25.89
C LYS A 42 -6.82 -20.04 27.16
N LYS A 43 -5.58 -20.52 27.01
CA LYS A 43 -4.68 -20.82 28.13
C LYS A 43 -4.36 -19.54 28.91
N VAL A 44 -4.95 -19.38 30.08
CA VAL A 44 -4.60 -18.30 31.02
C VAL A 44 -3.23 -18.62 31.62
N ALA A 45 -2.26 -17.71 31.45
CA ALA A 45 -0.97 -17.81 32.09
C ALA A 45 -1.12 -17.48 33.59
N GLY A 46 -1.16 -18.52 34.42
CA GLY A 46 -1.39 -18.37 35.86
C GLY A 46 -0.26 -17.63 36.57
N LYS A 47 -0.52 -16.40 37.02
CA LYS A 47 0.14 -15.87 38.22
C LYS A 47 -0.44 -16.58 39.44
N THR A 48 0.40 -17.06 40.33
CA THR A 48 0.00 -17.69 41.59
C THR A 48 -0.43 -16.63 42.61
N GLY A 49 -1.68 -16.69 43.07
CA GLY A 49 -2.13 -15.95 44.27
C GLY A 49 -3.58 -15.47 44.28
N GLY A 50 -4.37 -16.01 45.22
CA GLY A 50 -5.62 -15.41 45.70
C GLY A 50 -6.91 -16.03 45.14
N PRO A 51 -7.87 -16.45 45.99
CA PRO A 51 -9.21 -16.81 45.57
C PRO A 51 -10.08 -15.55 45.41
N SER A 52 -10.78 -15.43 44.27
CA SER A 52 -11.80 -14.40 44.04
C SER A 52 -13.19 -15.04 43.92
N THR A 53 -14.13 -14.59 44.74
CA THR A 53 -15.52 -15.06 44.72
C THR A 53 -16.27 -14.60 43.47
N PRO A 54 -17.19 -15.43 42.92
CA PRO A 54 -17.95 -15.09 41.73
C PRO A 54 -19.08 -14.10 42.03
N GLY A 55 -19.38 -13.19 41.10
CA GLY A 55 -20.50 -12.26 41.21
C GLY A 55 -20.94 -11.66 39.89
N GLY A 56 -22.26 -11.63 39.68
CA GLY A 56 -22.92 -10.85 38.61
C GLY A 56 -22.97 -11.52 37.23
N ALA A 57 -24.16 -11.98 36.83
CA ALA A 57 -24.43 -12.39 35.45
C ALA A 57 -24.85 -11.20 34.58
N ALA A 58 -24.23 -11.03 33.42
CA ALA A 58 -24.71 -10.14 32.36
C ALA A 58 -24.29 -10.66 30.98
N ALA A 59 -25.20 -11.34 30.28
CA ALA A 59 -24.96 -11.81 28.92
C ALA A 59 -25.56 -10.83 27.89
N LYS A 60 -24.75 -10.38 26.91
CA LYS A 60 -25.23 -10.02 25.56
C LYS A 60 -24.08 -9.80 24.56
N ASN A 61 -24.28 -10.39 23.37
CA ASN A 61 -23.73 -10.07 22.05
C ASN A 61 -22.33 -9.44 21.92
N ILE A 62 -21.39 -10.23 21.40
CA ILE A 62 -20.44 -9.76 20.38
C ILE A 62 -20.63 -10.66 19.15
N ASN A 63 -21.02 -10.08 18.02
CA ASN A 63 -21.15 -10.80 16.74
C ASN A 63 -21.07 -9.81 15.56
N GLU A 64 -19.88 -9.32 15.25
CA GLU A 64 -19.60 -8.63 13.99
C GLU A 64 -18.11 -8.63 13.63
N SER A 65 -17.81 -8.35 12.35
CA SER A 65 -16.48 -7.98 11.83
C SER A 65 -15.34 -9.01 11.93
N ILE A 66 -15.47 -10.12 11.19
CA ILE A 66 -14.29 -10.80 10.60
C ILE A 66 -13.95 -10.10 9.27
N LYS A 67 -12.76 -9.50 9.17
CA LYS A 67 -12.07 -9.20 7.90
C LYS A 67 -10.58 -9.49 8.03
N LYS A 68 -9.88 -9.59 6.88
CA LYS A 68 -8.65 -10.37 6.68
C LYS A 68 -7.52 -9.54 6.08
N ALA A 69 -6.37 -9.52 6.75
CA ALA A 69 -5.00 -9.44 6.24
C ALA A 69 -4.08 -9.90 7.39
N THR A 70 -3.09 -10.81 7.31
CA THR A 70 -2.31 -11.44 6.23
C THR A 70 -1.43 -10.51 5.40
N GLY A 71 -0.32 -10.07 5.99
CA GLY A 71 0.96 -9.99 5.27
C GLY A 71 1.79 -11.24 5.58
N GLY A 72 2.71 -11.63 4.70
CA GLY A 72 3.58 -12.80 4.89
C GLY A 72 4.88 -12.65 4.10
N SER A 73 6.01 -12.94 4.74
CA SER A 73 7.35 -12.73 4.19
C SER A 73 8.02 -14.05 3.81
N ASN A 74 8.65 -14.09 2.64
CA ASN A 74 9.50 -15.15 2.11
C ASN A 74 10.32 -14.53 0.96
N ALA A 75 11.57 -14.91 0.67
CA ALA A 75 12.56 -15.69 1.40
C ALA A 75 13.96 -15.14 0.99
N GLY A 76 15.08 -15.54 1.60
CA GLY A 76 15.73 -16.80 1.23
C GLY A 76 17.19 -16.52 0.84
N LYS A 77 18.07 -17.52 0.97
CA LYS A 77 19.54 -17.33 0.94
C LYS A 77 20.23 -18.56 0.33
N SER A 78 21.01 -18.38 -0.73
CA SER A 78 21.70 -19.49 -1.42
C SER A 78 23.05 -19.08 -2.03
N THR A 79 23.99 -20.03 -2.03
CA THR A 79 25.38 -19.95 -2.52
C THR A 79 25.87 -21.39 -2.80
N PRO A 80 27.08 -21.62 -3.35
CA PRO A 80 27.72 -20.97 -4.51
C PRO A 80 28.21 -22.02 -5.55
N VAL A 81 28.59 -21.57 -6.75
CA VAL A 81 29.40 -22.37 -7.71
C VAL A 81 30.47 -21.48 -8.36
N VAL A 82 31.66 -22.04 -8.64
CA VAL A 82 32.83 -21.36 -9.19
C VAL A 82 33.16 -21.90 -10.59
N ILE A 83 33.36 -21.02 -11.57
CA ILE A 83 34.14 -21.28 -12.80
C ILE A 83 34.97 -20.01 -13.11
N ASP A 84 36.20 -20.20 -13.61
CA ASP A 84 37.20 -19.17 -13.93
C ASP A 84 37.40 -19.03 -15.45
N SER A 85 37.59 -17.81 -15.98
CA SER A 85 38.34 -17.54 -17.25
C SER A 85 38.55 -16.03 -17.56
N SER A 86 39.80 -15.58 -17.40
CA SER A 86 40.59 -14.77 -18.35
C SER A 86 40.00 -13.57 -19.15
N SER A 87 40.56 -12.37 -18.91
CA SER A 87 41.20 -11.45 -19.90
C SER A 87 40.52 -11.09 -21.25
N MET A 88 40.20 -9.80 -21.46
CA MET A 88 40.91 -8.95 -22.47
C MET A 88 40.69 -7.42 -22.27
N ASP A 89 41.09 -6.57 -23.24
CA ASP A 89 41.61 -5.21 -23.00
C ASP A 89 41.18 -4.11 -24.03
N THR A 90 41.30 -2.84 -23.61
CA THR A 90 41.36 -1.56 -24.37
C THR A 90 40.10 -0.82 -24.91
N SER A 91 40.23 0.53 -24.92
CA SER A 91 39.81 1.48 -25.99
C SER A 91 38.57 2.42 -25.88
N LYS A 92 38.82 3.62 -25.34
CA LYS A 92 38.51 4.99 -25.88
C LYS A 92 37.20 5.32 -26.66
N SER A 93 36.42 6.28 -26.14
CA SER A 93 35.95 7.58 -26.75
C SER A 93 34.91 8.24 -25.80
N LYS A 94 34.76 9.55 -25.53
CA LYS A 94 35.17 10.87 -26.09
C LYS A 94 34.22 11.53 -27.13
N LYS A 95 33.28 12.37 -26.65
CA LYS A 95 32.71 13.64 -27.23
C LYS A 95 31.74 14.27 -26.18
N ASP A 96 31.79 15.56 -25.84
CA ASP A 96 31.35 16.81 -26.54
C ASP A 96 29.80 17.01 -26.47
N ALA A 97 29.20 18.16 -26.14
CA ALA A 97 29.65 19.51 -25.71
C ALA A 97 28.64 20.09 -24.65
N MET A 98 28.23 21.37 -24.46
CA MET A 98 28.38 22.68 -25.15
C MET A 98 27.94 23.87 -24.22
N THR A 99 28.10 25.14 -24.69
CA THR A 99 27.44 26.44 -24.34
C THR A 99 26.68 26.62 -23.00
N GLN A 100 26.85 27.66 -22.16
CA GLN A 100 27.40 29.04 -22.26
C GLN A 100 26.60 30.08 -23.08
N THR A 101 26.05 31.10 -22.40
CA THR A 101 25.79 32.47 -22.91
C THR A 101 25.82 33.48 -21.75
N ASP A 102 26.55 34.58 -21.93
CA ASP A 102 26.40 35.83 -21.16
C ASP A 102 25.58 36.82 -22.01
N GLU A 103 24.75 37.68 -21.41
CA GLU A 103 24.36 38.97 -22.00
C GLU A 103 24.28 40.07 -20.91
N LYS A 104 24.35 41.34 -21.35
CA LYS A 104 24.85 42.44 -20.50
C LYS A 104 24.34 43.82 -20.93
N GLY A 105 23.88 44.62 -19.97
CA GLY A 105 23.52 46.03 -20.12
C GLY A 105 22.02 46.32 -19.91
N GLY A 106 21.61 47.53 -19.54
CA GLY A 106 22.40 48.70 -19.12
C GLY A 106 21.64 50.02 -19.27
N GLU A 107 21.89 50.99 -18.35
CA GLU A 107 21.45 52.41 -18.40
C GLU A 107 19.91 52.66 -18.38
N THR A 108 19.32 53.78 -17.96
CA THR A 108 19.67 54.98 -17.12
C THR A 108 18.44 55.21 -16.19
N GLY A 109 18.31 56.12 -15.21
CA GLY A 109 18.95 57.37 -14.78
C GLY A 109 17.93 58.15 -13.91
N ALA A 110 18.18 59.45 -13.63
CA ALA A 110 17.27 60.41 -12.96
C ALA A 110 16.90 60.22 -11.46
N GLU A 111 17.61 60.97 -10.62
CA GLU A 111 17.12 61.88 -9.55
C GLU A 111 15.75 61.65 -8.85
N SER A 112 15.74 61.71 -7.49
CA SER A 112 15.19 62.84 -6.71
C SER A 112 15.02 62.50 -5.20
N GLY A 113 14.77 63.51 -4.36
CA GLY A 113 14.04 63.34 -3.09
C GLY A 113 14.84 63.10 -1.82
N SER A 114 15.38 64.15 -1.19
CA SER A 114 15.80 64.13 0.21
C SER A 114 14.58 64.14 1.16
N ASN A 115 14.52 63.20 2.11
CA ASN A 115 13.54 63.24 3.22
C ASN A 115 14.00 62.38 4.42
N PRO A 116 14.51 62.99 5.51
CA PRO A 116 15.02 62.26 6.67
C PRO A 116 13.93 62.00 7.72
N ILE A 117 12.94 61.15 7.41
CA ILE A 117 11.90 60.75 8.37
C ILE A 117 11.65 59.23 8.32
N SER A 118 11.89 58.57 9.46
CA SER A 118 11.44 57.21 9.87
C SER A 118 12.50 56.13 10.14
N GLU A 119 13.59 56.44 10.87
CA GLU A 119 14.47 55.41 11.46
C GLU A 119 13.70 54.39 12.34
N SER A 120 12.58 54.80 12.91
CA SER A 120 11.63 53.94 13.63
C SER A 120 10.91 52.90 12.75
N SER A 121 10.70 53.16 11.45
CA SER A 121 10.04 52.22 10.54
C SER A 121 11.02 51.14 10.07
N SER A 122 12.24 51.54 9.73
CA SER A 122 13.35 50.64 9.37
C SER A 122 13.66 49.65 10.49
N SER A 123 13.72 50.12 11.74
CA SER A 123 13.94 49.27 12.91
C SER A 123 12.82 48.23 13.10
N ALA A 124 11.55 48.62 12.91
CA ALA A 124 10.41 47.70 12.99
C ALA A 124 10.40 46.65 11.86
N ALA A 125 10.74 47.06 10.62
CA ALA A 125 10.86 46.15 9.48
C ALA A 125 11.99 45.12 9.69
N ALA A 126 13.15 45.57 10.18
CA ALA A 126 14.28 44.70 10.51
C ALA A 126 13.93 43.70 11.64
N MET A 127 13.23 44.15 12.69
CA MET A 127 12.73 43.26 13.75
C MET A 127 11.72 42.24 13.23
N PHE A 128 10.81 42.63 12.34
CA PHE A 128 9.86 41.70 11.71
C PHE A 128 10.56 40.67 10.81
N GLN A 129 11.57 41.08 10.05
CA GLN A 129 12.38 40.18 9.22
C GLN A 129 13.20 39.20 10.09
N ALA A 130 13.82 39.68 11.17
CA ALA A 130 14.51 38.84 12.15
C ALA A 130 13.55 37.86 12.85
N HIS A 131 12.31 38.28 13.15
CA HIS A 131 11.29 37.39 13.70
C HIS A 131 10.86 36.31 12.70
N GLN A 132 10.67 36.64 11.41
CA GLN A 132 10.45 35.62 10.37
C GLN A 132 11.62 34.64 10.25
N GLN A 133 12.87 35.11 10.34
CA GLN A 133 14.04 34.23 10.32
C GLN A 133 14.07 33.30 11.54
N LYS A 134 13.75 33.80 12.74
CA LYS A 134 13.64 32.98 13.96
C LYS A 134 12.53 31.94 13.85
N LEU A 135 11.35 32.31 13.34
CA LEU A 135 10.25 31.37 13.10
C LEU A 135 10.62 30.30 12.06
N ARG A 136 11.37 30.65 11.00
CA ARG A 136 11.90 29.66 10.05
C ARG A 136 12.87 28.70 10.72
N GLN A 137 13.83 29.19 11.51
CA GLN A 137 14.76 28.35 12.28
C GLN A 137 14.05 27.44 13.29
N GLU A 138 12.97 27.91 13.93
CA GLU A 138 12.14 27.10 14.82
C GLU A 138 11.35 26.03 14.05
N ILE A 139 10.80 26.37 12.88
CA ILE A 139 10.12 25.41 12.00
C ILE A 139 11.10 24.34 11.48
N ASP A 140 12.27 24.73 10.98
CA ASP A 140 13.31 23.83 10.50
C ASP A 140 13.83 22.92 11.63
N GLY A 141 14.00 23.46 12.83
CA GLY A 141 14.36 22.72 14.03
C GLY A 141 13.28 21.72 14.49
N LEU A 142 12.01 22.10 14.41
CA LEU A 142 10.88 21.20 14.72
C LEU A 142 10.73 20.09 13.67
N TYR A 143 10.92 20.37 12.38
CA TYR A 143 10.98 19.33 11.34
C TYR A 143 12.18 18.39 11.54
N GLY A 144 13.33 18.92 11.96
CA GLY A 144 14.49 18.11 12.33
C GLY A 144 14.18 17.15 13.49
N GLN A 145 13.57 17.65 14.56
CA GLN A 145 13.15 16.82 15.70
C GLN A 145 12.06 15.82 15.34
N LEU A 146 11.08 16.20 14.51
CA LEU A 146 10.03 15.31 14.03
C LEU A 146 10.66 14.14 13.25
N LYS A 147 11.55 14.42 12.31
CA LYS A 147 12.26 13.40 11.53
C LYS A 147 13.18 12.51 12.37
N GLU A 148 13.80 13.06 13.41
CA GLU A 148 14.57 12.27 14.39
C GLU A 148 13.65 11.32 15.19
N LYS A 149 12.43 11.75 15.50
CA LYS A 149 11.42 10.92 16.20
C LYS A 149 10.81 9.87 15.29
N GLU A 150 10.55 10.19 14.03
CA GLU A 150 10.11 9.24 13.00
C GLU A 150 11.15 8.14 12.79
N LEU A 151 12.43 8.50 12.60
CA LEU A 151 13.52 7.53 12.46
C LEU A 151 13.66 6.64 13.71
N LYS A 152 13.54 7.21 14.91
CA LYS A 152 13.57 6.46 16.18
C LYS A 152 12.31 5.64 16.45
N MET A 153 11.20 5.93 15.78
CA MET A 153 10.00 5.09 15.79
C MET A 153 10.23 3.87 14.89
N GLN A 154 10.72 4.10 13.67
CA GLN A 154 11.09 3.04 12.74
C GLN A 154 12.16 2.08 13.33
N GLU A 155 13.25 2.61 13.92
CA GLU A 155 14.25 1.79 14.64
C GLU A 155 13.67 0.94 15.78
N MET A 156 12.53 1.33 16.34
CA MET A 156 11.85 0.58 17.41
C MET A 156 10.83 -0.41 16.86
N GLU A 157 10.20 -0.11 15.72
CA GLU A 157 9.35 -1.03 14.98
C GLU A 157 10.18 -2.19 14.40
N ASP A 158 11.33 -1.89 13.79
CA ASP A 158 12.30 -2.89 13.30
C ASP A 158 12.80 -3.82 14.43
N ARG A 159 13.04 -3.27 15.63
CA ARG A 159 13.42 -4.08 16.82
C ARG A 159 12.27 -4.89 17.40
N VAL A 160 11.01 -4.48 17.18
CA VAL A 160 9.83 -5.26 17.59
C VAL A 160 9.63 -6.43 16.65
N THR A 161 9.76 -6.24 15.33
CA THR A 161 9.66 -7.34 14.36
C THR A 161 10.80 -8.35 14.52
N GLU A 162 12.06 -7.90 14.72
CA GLU A 162 13.17 -8.78 15.09
C GLU A 162 12.88 -9.61 16.37
N ALA A 163 12.27 -9.00 17.38
CA ALA A 163 11.91 -9.68 18.62
C ALA A 163 10.75 -10.67 18.44
N GLU A 164 9.77 -10.35 17.60
CA GLU A 164 8.66 -11.24 17.25
C GLU A 164 9.16 -12.47 16.47
N GLU A 165 10.04 -12.32 15.47
CA GLU A 165 10.68 -13.45 14.78
C GLU A 165 11.44 -14.39 15.73
N VAL A 166 12.13 -13.82 16.72
CA VAL A 166 12.86 -14.61 17.74
C VAL A 166 11.89 -15.35 18.66
N VAL A 167 10.75 -14.74 19.03
CA VAL A 167 9.70 -15.38 19.83
C VAL A 167 9.01 -16.51 19.07
N GLU A 168 8.72 -16.33 17.77
CA GLU A 168 8.15 -17.39 16.94
C GLU A 168 9.12 -18.58 16.81
N ARG A 169 10.40 -18.33 16.54
CA ARG A 169 11.43 -19.37 16.46
C ARG A 169 11.56 -20.17 17.76
N LEU A 170 11.64 -19.47 18.91
CA LEU A 170 11.68 -20.11 20.23
C LEU A 170 10.37 -20.85 20.59
N SER A 171 9.24 -20.47 19.99
CA SER A 171 7.99 -21.22 20.13
C SER A 171 8.01 -22.52 19.33
N LEU A 172 8.54 -22.51 18.10
CA LEU A 172 8.70 -23.71 17.28
C LEU A 172 9.69 -24.69 17.91
N GLU A 173 10.89 -24.24 18.29
CA GLU A 173 11.89 -25.06 18.99
C GLU A 173 11.31 -25.74 20.24
N LYS A 174 10.46 -25.03 20.98
CA LYS A 174 9.77 -25.52 22.17
C LYS A 174 8.66 -26.54 21.85
N GLU A 175 7.97 -26.41 20.71
CA GLU A 175 6.98 -27.39 20.26
C GLU A 175 7.65 -28.67 19.78
N ASP A 176 8.77 -28.58 19.06
CA ASP A 176 9.60 -29.73 18.65
C ASP A 176 10.15 -30.48 19.87
N MET A 177 10.78 -29.77 20.82
CA MET A 177 11.23 -30.37 22.09
C MET A 177 10.06 -31.01 22.87
N ALA A 178 8.85 -30.46 22.79
CA ALA A 178 7.65 -31.04 23.39
C ALA A 178 7.08 -32.23 22.59
N VAL A 179 7.45 -32.43 21.32
CA VAL A 179 7.21 -33.66 20.55
C VAL A 179 8.24 -34.73 20.91
N GLU A 180 9.52 -34.37 21.05
CA GLU A 180 10.57 -35.30 21.46
C GLU A 180 10.35 -35.84 22.87
N LEU A 181 10.01 -34.97 23.84
CA LEU A 181 9.65 -35.39 25.20
C LEU A 181 8.43 -36.34 25.24
N ARG A 182 7.52 -36.26 24.26
CA ARG A 182 6.42 -37.23 24.11
C ARG A 182 6.93 -38.57 23.60
N LYS A 183 7.73 -38.59 22.52
CA LYS A 183 8.35 -39.83 22.00
C LYS A 183 9.13 -40.57 23.09
N VAL A 184 10.00 -39.87 23.82
CA VAL A 184 10.81 -40.46 24.91
C VAL A 184 9.93 -40.99 26.06
N LYS A 185 8.82 -40.32 26.37
CA LYS A 185 7.85 -40.81 27.38
C LYS A 185 7.11 -42.06 26.89
N ASP A 186 6.64 -42.06 25.65
CA ASP A 186 5.94 -43.21 25.05
C ASP A 186 6.88 -44.42 24.95
N GLU A 187 8.15 -44.21 24.56
CA GLU A 187 9.20 -45.23 24.57
C GLU A 187 9.44 -45.77 26.00
N ALA A 188 9.59 -44.91 27.00
CA ALA A 188 9.77 -45.32 28.39
C ALA A 188 8.58 -46.13 28.92
N GLU A 189 7.34 -45.79 28.53
CA GLU A 189 6.15 -46.58 28.86
C GLU A 189 6.16 -47.96 28.17
N THR A 190 6.61 -48.07 26.90
CA THR A 190 6.78 -49.39 26.26
C THR A 190 7.86 -50.24 26.91
N TRP A 191 8.97 -49.64 27.37
CA TRP A 191 10.02 -50.35 28.10
C TRP A 191 9.55 -50.82 29.48
N LYS A 192 8.74 -50.00 30.18
CA LYS A 192 8.09 -50.41 31.44
C LYS A 192 7.16 -51.61 31.25
N CYS A 193 6.30 -51.59 30.23
CA CYS A 193 5.40 -52.70 29.93
C CYS A 193 6.16 -54.00 29.55
N ARG A 194 7.31 -53.88 28.87
CA ARG A 194 8.20 -55.03 28.59
C ARG A 194 8.86 -55.57 29.85
N TYR A 195 9.33 -54.70 30.73
CA TYR A 195 9.92 -55.10 32.00
C TYR A 195 8.91 -55.85 32.88
N GLU A 196 7.69 -55.31 33.03
CA GLU A 196 6.60 -55.94 33.77
C GLU A 196 6.19 -57.31 33.19
N LEU A 197 6.21 -57.47 31.87
CA LEU A 197 5.97 -58.77 31.22
C LEU A 197 7.09 -59.78 31.55
N CYS A 198 8.36 -59.38 31.43
CA CYS A 198 9.49 -60.26 31.70
C CYS A 198 9.66 -60.60 33.19
N GLU A 199 9.15 -59.79 34.12
CA GLU A 199 9.05 -60.18 35.54
C GLU A 199 8.05 -61.34 35.71
N LEU A 200 6.88 -61.28 35.07
CA LEU A 200 5.88 -62.36 35.11
C LEU A 200 6.37 -63.67 34.48
N GLU A 201 7.02 -63.60 33.30
CA GLU A 201 7.65 -64.77 32.65
C GLU A 201 8.73 -65.41 33.55
N LEU A 202 9.43 -64.59 34.35
CA LEU A 202 10.46 -65.03 35.29
C LEU A 202 9.89 -65.52 36.64
N GLU A 203 8.61 -65.26 36.93
CA GLU A 203 7.87 -65.90 38.03
C GLU A 203 7.27 -67.24 37.59
N GLU A 204 6.59 -67.29 36.44
CA GLU A 204 6.04 -68.54 35.86
C GLU A 204 7.12 -69.63 35.74
N THR A 205 8.29 -69.29 35.17
CA THR A 205 9.41 -70.24 35.02
C THR A 205 10.08 -70.65 36.34
N LYS A 206 9.88 -69.90 37.45
CA LYS A 206 10.28 -70.37 38.79
C LYS A 206 9.28 -71.37 39.36
N GLU A 207 7.99 -71.13 39.18
CA GLU A 207 6.93 -72.04 39.62
C GLU A 207 7.05 -73.38 38.89
N GLU A 208 7.22 -73.38 37.56
CA GLU A 208 7.51 -74.58 36.77
C GLU A 208 8.73 -75.35 37.32
N GLN A 209 9.83 -74.64 37.60
CA GLN A 209 11.04 -75.27 38.15
C GLN A 209 10.85 -75.79 39.58
N GLN A 210 9.96 -75.21 40.38
CA GLN A 210 9.65 -75.72 41.72
C GLN A 210 8.82 -77.00 41.62
N VAL A 211 7.73 -76.98 40.83
CA VAL A 211 6.89 -78.16 40.59
C VAL A 211 7.74 -79.33 40.05
N LEU A 212 8.64 -79.08 39.11
CA LEU A 212 9.52 -80.11 38.54
C LEU A 212 10.48 -80.72 39.58
N LYS A 213 10.97 -79.91 40.54
CA LYS A 213 11.81 -80.39 41.65
C LYS A 213 11.00 -81.22 42.64
N GLU A 214 9.78 -80.79 42.97
CA GLU A 214 8.88 -81.50 43.88
C GLU A 214 8.48 -82.87 43.31
N THR A 215 8.14 -82.95 42.00
CA THR A 215 7.87 -84.24 41.35
C THR A 215 9.11 -85.14 41.31
N PHE A 216 10.28 -84.61 40.97
CA PHE A 216 11.51 -85.39 40.87
C PHE A 216 11.97 -85.98 42.23
N VAL A 217 11.77 -85.24 43.32
CA VAL A 217 12.02 -85.73 44.69
C VAL A 217 11.00 -86.80 45.11
N ALA A 218 9.73 -86.66 44.71
CA ALA A 218 8.71 -87.67 44.99
C ALA A 218 8.98 -88.99 44.24
N ASP A 219 9.43 -88.94 42.99
CA ASP A 219 9.80 -90.13 42.21
C ASP A 219 11.02 -90.85 42.82
N LEU A 220 12.07 -90.09 43.18
CA LEU A 220 13.28 -90.62 43.82
C LEU A 220 13.03 -91.31 45.17
N ALA A 221 12.02 -90.89 45.93
CA ALA A 221 11.71 -91.43 47.25
C ALA A 221 11.11 -92.86 47.22
N ASN A 222 10.74 -93.39 46.05
CA ASN A 222 9.98 -94.64 45.91
C ASN A 222 10.81 -95.87 45.46
N LEU A 223 12.13 -95.75 45.29
CA LEU A 223 12.98 -96.87 44.86
C LEU A 223 13.58 -97.65 46.03
N ASN A 224 13.16 -98.92 46.17
CA ASN A 224 14.00 -100.02 46.66
C ASN A 224 13.42 -101.40 46.28
N GLU A 225 14.28 -102.43 46.27
CA GLU A 225 13.99 -103.88 46.14
C GLU A 225 13.25 -104.42 44.90
N LYS A 226 12.77 -103.60 43.95
CA LYS A 226 12.14 -104.09 42.69
C LYS A 226 13.05 -104.16 41.46
N GLU A 227 14.32 -103.79 41.60
CA GLU A 227 15.21 -103.32 40.52
C GLU A 227 15.12 -104.08 39.17
N ALA A 228 15.22 -105.41 39.12
CA ALA A 228 15.19 -106.13 37.83
C ALA A 228 13.82 -106.05 37.10
N ALA A 229 12.72 -106.12 37.83
CA ALA A 229 11.37 -105.96 37.27
C ALA A 229 11.02 -104.47 37.07
N TYR A 230 11.55 -103.61 37.94
CA TYR A 230 11.44 -102.16 37.84
C TYR A 230 12.13 -101.64 36.58
N ILE A 231 13.39 -102.03 36.31
CA ILE A 231 14.14 -101.66 35.11
C ILE A 231 13.45 -102.15 33.83
N LEU A 232 12.77 -103.29 33.84
CA LEU A 232 11.95 -103.73 32.70
C LEU A 232 10.70 -102.86 32.52
N LEU A 233 9.96 -102.59 33.59
CA LEU A 233 8.80 -101.70 33.59
C LEU A 233 9.20 -100.25 33.21
N GLU A 234 10.36 -99.80 33.65
CA GLU A 234 10.96 -98.49 33.39
C GLU A 234 11.46 -98.39 31.96
N ASN A 235 12.05 -99.45 31.39
CA ASN A 235 12.30 -99.52 29.95
C ASN A 235 10.99 -99.48 29.14
N GLU A 236 9.88 -99.96 29.68
CA GLU A 236 8.57 -99.89 29.03
C GLU A 236 7.91 -98.50 29.18
N THR A 237 7.98 -97.86 30.35
CA THR A 237 7.54 -96.46 30.53
C THR A 237 8.43 -95.48 29.77
N LEU A 238 9.74 -95.73 29.66
CA LEU A 238 10.65 -94.96 28.81
C LEU A 238 10.33 -95.14 27.32
N LYS A 239 10.00 -96.36 26.86
CA LYS A 239 9.49 -96.56 25.49
C LYS A 239 8.18 -95.80 25.26
N GLN A 240 7.26 -95.84 26.23
CA GLN A 240 5.99 -95.10 26.14
C GLN A 240 6.20 -93.57 26.20
N SER A 241 7.12 -93.05 27.01
CA SER A 241 7.40 -91.61 27.12
C SER A 241 8.15 -91.10 25.88
N LEU A 242 9.09 -91.88 25.35
CA LEU A 242 9.79 -91.58 24.09
C LEU A 242 8.83 -91.68 22.89
N GLN A 243 7.86 -92.61 22.92
CA GLN A 243 6.78 -92.67 21.91
C GLN A 243 5.82 -91.46 22.02
N LYS A 244 5.43 -91.05 23.23
CA LYS A 244 4.65 -89.81 23.47
C LYS A 244 5.43 -88.57 23.01
N LEU A 245 6.72 -88.47 23.33
CA LEU A 245 7.61 -87.39 22.90
C LEU A 245 7.72 -87.35 21.37
N ARG A 246 7.91 -88.50 20.72
CA ARG A 246 7.92 -88.61 19.25
C ARG A 246 6.59 -88.16 18.65
N GLN A 247 5.46 -88.52 19.26
CA GLN A 247 4.13 -88.08 18.81
C GLN A 247 3.94 -86.57 18.98
N ALA A 248 4.34 -85.99 20.13
CA ALA A 248 4.30 -84.55 20.37
C ALA A 248 5.20 -83.77 19.41
N VAL A 249 6.41 -84.27 19.12
CA VAL A 249 7.32 -83.69 18.12
C VAL A 249 6.73 -83.75 16.72
N LEU A 250 6.10 -84.87 16.32
CA LEU A 250 5.40 -84.97 15.03
C LEU A 250 4.24 -83.96 14.93
N GLN A 251 3.40 -83.87 15.96
CA GLN A 251 2.31 -82.88 16.03
C GLN A 251 2.83 -81.43 16.00
N GLN A 252 3.98 -81.16 16.63
CA GLN A 252 4.62 -79.84 16.59
C GLN A 252 5.20 -79.52 15.20
N ILE A 253 5.70 -80.52 14.47
CA ILE A 253 6.15 -80.38 13.07
C ILE A 253 4.95 -80.15 12.15
N GLU A 254 3.87 -80.93 12.29
CA GLU A 254 2.61 -80.75 11.54
C GLU A 254 2.04 -79.35 11.73
N LYS A 255 1.92 -78.89 12.98
CA LYS A 255 1.46 -77.52 13.30
C LYS A 255 2.38 -76.45 12.70
N ARG A 256 3.71 -76.61 12.81
CA ARG A 256 4.67 -75.65 12.19
C ARG A 256 4.57 -75.64 10.67
N ASN A 257 4.30 -76.78 10.02
CA ASN A 257 4.09 -76.86 8.58
C ASN A 257 2.78 -76.16 8.16
N GLU A 258 1.70 -76.30 8.93
CA GLU A 258 0.47 -75.53 8.69
C GLU A 258 0.70 -74.03 8.86
N ASP A 259 1.38 -73.60 9.93
CA ASP A 259 1.62 -72.19 10.21
C ASP A 259 2.57 -71.56 9.18
N MET A 260 3.56 -72.31 8.70
CA MET A 260 4.39 -71.95 7.56
C MET A 260 3.59 -71.82 6.26
N LEU A 261 2.63 -72.72 5.99
CA LEU A 261 1.74 -72.63 4.83
C LEU A 261 0.83 -71.38 4.89
N LYS A 262 0.30 -71.05 6.08
CA LYS A 262 -0.49 -69.83 6.32
C LYS A 262 0.36 -68.58 6.03
N LEU A 263 1.58 -68.51 6.57
CA LEU A 263 2.54 -67.43 6.32
C LEU A 263 2.90 -67.31 4.84
N GLU A 264 3.10 -68.41 4.12
CA GLU A 264 3.28 -68.39 2.66
C GLU A 264 2.06 -67.81 1.92
N MET A 265 0.85 -68.18 2.31
CA MET A 265 -0.38 -67.66 1.70
C MET A 265 -0.57 -66.16 1.98
N ASP A 266 -0.17 -65.66 3.15
CA ASP A 266 -0.24 -64.24 3.47
C ASP A 266 0.87 -63.44 2.79
N ASN A 267 2.08 -63.98 2.69
CA ASN A 267 3.17 -63.37 1.92
C ASN A 267 2.80 -63.25 0.43
N LYS A 268 2.13 -64.26 -0.15
CA LYS A 268 1.55 -64.21 -1.50
C LYS A 268 0.46 -63.13 -1.67
N LYS A 269 -0.22 -62.69 -0.59
CA LYS A 269 -1.16 -61.55 -0.60
C LYS A 269 -0.44 -60.20 -0.43
N LEU A 270 0.76 -60.18 0.16
CA LEU A 270 1.53 -58.96 0.40
C LEU A 270 2.03 -58.32 -0.90
N VAL A 271 2.59 -59.12 -1.81
CA VAL A 271 3.13 -58.66 -3.11
C VAL A 271 2.14 -57.79 -3.93
N PRO A 272 0.88 -58.19 -4.17
CA PRO A 272 -0.09 -57.34 -4.88
C PRO A 272 -0.63 -56.16 -4.04
N LEU A 273 -0.29 -56.06 -2.75
CA LEU A 273 -0.50 -54.84 -1.94
C LEU A 273 0.69 -53.89 -2.10
N GLU A 274 1.93 -54.38 -2.10
CA GLU A 274 3.11 -53.54 -2.41
C GLU A 274 3.02 -52.90 -3.80
N GLU A 275 2.53 -53.63 -4.80
CA GLU A 275 2.27 -53.07 -6.12
C GLU A 275 1.25 -51.93 -6.09
N LYS A 276 0.22 -52.01 -5.24
CA LYS A 276 -0.78 -50.96 -5.08
C LYS A 276 -0.20 -49.76 -4.34
N VAL A 277 0.63 -49.98 -3.33
CA VAL A 277 1.36 -48.90 -2.63
C VAL A 277 2.26 -48.16 -3.62
N LYS A 278 3.07 -48.86 -4.43
CA LYS A 278 3.94 -48.25 -5.46
C LYS A 278 3.14 -47.44 -6.51
N LYS A 279 1.93 -47.88 -6.87
CA LYS A 279 1.01 -47.15 -7.78
C LYS A 279 0.36 -45.93 -7.10
N LEU A 280 0.05 -46.01 -5.80
CA LEU A 280 -0.43 -44.87 -5.04
C LEU A 280 0.68 -43.81 -4.87
N GLU A 281 1.91 -44.23 -4.55
CA GLU A 281 3.09 -43.36 -4.47
C GLU A 281 3.39 -42.61 -5.78
N SER A 282 3.16 -43.21 -6.96
CA SER A 282 3.32 -42.50 -8.23
C SER A 282 2.20 -41.47 -8.43
N THR A 283 0.93 -41.84 -8.19
CA THR A 283 -0.19 -40.89 -8.27
C THR A 283 -0.10 -39.77 -7.23
N GLU A 284 0.53 -39.99 -6.07
CA GLU A 284 0.77 -38.95 -5.08
C GLU A 284 1.85 -37.96 -5.54
N LYS A 285 2.91 -38.44 -6.20
CA LYS A 285 3.94 -37.57 -6.81
C LYS A 285 3.35 -36.73 -7.94
N GLU A 286 2.51 -37.32 -8.79
CA GLU A 286 1.76 -36.61 -9.83
C GLU A 286 0.82 -35.56 -9.22
N LEU A 287 0.07 -35.91 -8.16
CA LEU A 287 -0.81 -34.98 -7.46
C LEU A 287 -0.04 -33.80 -6.84
N ARG A 288 1.10 -34.04 -6.21
CA ARG A 288 1.98 -32.99 -5.66
C ARG A 288 2.55 -32.08 -6.76
N GLN A 289 2.90 -32.65 -7.92
CA GLN A 289 3.31 -31.86 -9.09
C GLN A 289 2.17 -30.97 -9.62
N CYS A 290 0.94 -31.50 -9.70
CA CYS A 290 -0.24 -30.71 -10.07
C CYS A 290 -0.57 -29.62 -9.03
N GLN A 291 -0.33 -29.87 -7.73
CA GLN A 291 -0.51 -28.88 -6.67
C GLN A 291 0.45 -27.69 -6.84
N LEU A 292 1.74 -27.95 -7.09
CA LEU A 292 2.74 -26.91 -7.37
C LEU A 292 2.35 -26.06 -8.60
N ILE A 293 1.95 -26.70 -9.71
CA ILE A 293 1.49 -26.00 -10.92
C ILE A 293 0.25 -25.12 -10.62
N VAL A 294 -0.65 -25.58 -9.75
CA VAL A 294 -1.83 -24.81 -9.32
C VAL A 294 -1.46 -23.66 -8.37
N GLU A 295 -0.32 -23.72 -7.68
CA GLU A 295 0.20 -22.62 -6.86
C GLU A 295 0.93 -21.58 -7.71
N ASP A 296 1.78 -22.00 -8.65
CA ASP A 296 2.38 -21.13 -9.67
C ASP A 296 1.33 -20.35 -10.47
N LEU A 297 0.25 -21.02 -10.89
CA LEU A 297 -0.85 -20.38 -11.62
C LEU A 297 -1.66 -19.40 -10.77
N LYS A 298 -1.77 -19.60 -9.45
CA LYS A 298 -2.38 -18.59 -8.55
C LYS A 298 -1.50 -17.35 -8.46
N HIS A 299 -0.19 -17.52 -8.25
CA HIS A 299 0.73 -16.40 -8.20
C HIS A 299 0.77 -15.59 -9.51
N GLN A 300 0.59 -16.24 -10.66
CA GLN A 300 0.38 -15.54 -11.93
C GLN A 300 -0.94 -14.77 -11.97
N ILE A 301 -2.06 -15.36 -11.51
CA ILE A 301 -3.37 -14.68 -11.44
C ILE A 301 -3.33 -13.47 -10.50
N ASP A 302 -2.71 -13.61 -9.32
CA ASP A 302 -2.54 -12.52 -8.37
C ASP A 302 -1.72 -11.37 -8.99
N SER A 303 -0.61 -11.69 -9.68
CA SER A 303 0.17 -10.69 -10.42
C SER A 303 -0.58 -10.03 -11.59
N TYR A 304 -1.50 -10.74 -12.25
CA TYR A 304 -2.40 -10.14 -13.25
C TYR A 304 -3.45 -9.22 -12.62
N ALA A 305 -3.86 -9.43 -11.37
CA ALA A 305 -4.76 -8.52 -10.66
C ALA A 305 -4.06 -7.18 -10.34
N ASP A 306 -2.81 -7.22 -9.84
CA ASP A 306 -2.01 -6.01 -9.61
C ASP A 306 -1.82 -5.18 -10.91
N LEU A 307 -1.60 -5.86 -12.04
CA LEU A 307 -1.52 -5.23 -13.35
C LEU A 307 -2.87 -4.66 -13.81
N GLN A 308 -3.98 -5.31 -13.50
CA GLN A 308 -5.32 -4.80 -13.80
C GLN A 308 -5.62 -3.51 -13.01
N ASP A 309 -5.29 -3.47 -11.72
CA ASP A 309 -5.47 -2.26 -10.89
C ASP A 309 -4.58 -1.09 -11.39
N MET A 310 -3.37 -1.39 -11.87
CA MET A 310 -2.52 -0.39 -12.54
C MET A 310 -3.16 0.16 -13.83
N VAL A 311 -3.77 -0.71 -14.64
CA VAL A 311 -4.52 -0.30 -15.85
C VAL A 311 -5.71 0.59 -15.49
N VAL A 312 -6.48 0.25 -14.43
CA VAL A 312 -7.59 1.08 -13.95
C VAL A 312 -7.09 2.48 -13.58
N GLN A 313 -6.05 2.58 -12.74
CA GLN A 313 -5.47 3.89 -12.34
C GLN A 313 -4.94 4.71 -13.53
N LEU A 314 -4.44 4.05 -14.58
CA LEU A 314 -4.01 4.72 -15.81
C LEU A 314 -5.21 5.22 -16.64
N THR A 315 -6.30 4.45 -16.72
CA THR A 315 -7.52 4.89 -17.39
C THR A 315 -8.23 6.04 -16.67
N GLU A 316 -8.24 6.05 -15.34
CA GLU A 316 -8.76 7.16 -14.53
C GLU A 316 -7.95 8.45 -14.77
N LYS A 317 -6.61 8.37 -14.71
CA LYS A 317 -5.72 9.52 -14.99
C LYS A 317 -5.87 10.05 -16.42
N ASN A 318 -6.03 9.16 -17.41
CA ASN A 318 -6.29 9.57 -18.80
C ASN A 318 -7.64 10.30 -18.92
N LEU A 319 -8.69 9.81 -18.26
CA LEU A 319 -10.01 10.47 -18.23
C LEU A 319 -9.94 11.86 -17.55
N ASP A 320 -9.17 11.99 -16.48
CA ASP A 320 -8.93 13.30 -15.84
C ASP A 320 -8.17 14.26 -16.75
N PHE A 321 -7.15 13.80 -17.48
CA PHE A 321 -6.44 14.62 -18.47
C PHE A 321 -7.34 15.00 -19.65
N GLU A 322 -8.19 14.11 -20.15
CA GLU A 322 -9.19 14.44 -21.17
C GLU A 322 -10.18 15.50 -20.69
N GLN A 323 -10.67 15.41 -19.45
CA GLN A 323 -11.52 16.45 -18.85
C GLN A 323 -10.79 17.78 -18.68
N GLN A 324 -9.50 17.78 -18.32
CA GLN A 324 -8.69 19.00 -18.25
C GLN A 324 -8.49 19.62 -19.64
N MET A 325 -8.19 18.81 -20.65
CA MET A 325 -8.09 19.26 -22.05
C MET A 325 -9.43 19.81 -22.57
N GLN A 326 -10.56 19.21 -22.23
CA GLN A 326 -11.88 19.76 -22.58
C GLN A 326 -12.12 21.11 -21.91
N LYS A 327 -11.81 21.26 -20.62
CA LYS A 327 -11.91 22.55 -19.88
C LYS A 327 -11.04 23.62 -20.54
N LEU A 328 -9.76 23.33 -20.81
CA LEU A 328 -8.84 24.25 -21.49
C LEU A 328 -9.33 24.62 -22.91
N ASN A 329 -9.87 23.67 -23.68
CA ASN A 329 -10.45 23.95 -25.00
C ASN A 329 -11.69 24.85 -24.93
N THR A 330 -12.57 24.69 -23.92
CA THR A 330 -13.69 25.63 -23.73
C THR A 330 -13.24 27.03 -23.32
N GLN A 331 -12.21 27.14 -22.48
CA GLN A 331 -11.61 28.43 -22.12
C GLN A 331 -10.95 29.11 -23.34
N LEU A 332 -10.15 28.36 -24.11
CA LEU A 332 -9.53 28.84 -25.35
C LEU A 332 -10.58 29.35 -26.34
N ARG A 333 -11.70 28.63 -26.49
CA ARG A 333 -12.82 29.08 -27.33
C ARG A 333 -13.43 30.39 -26.83
N SER A 334 -13.71 30.51 -25.53
CA SER A 334 -14.24 31.77 -24.97
C SER A 334 -13.27 32.96 -25.09
N ALA A 335 -11.95 32.71 -25.08
CA ALA A 335 -10.95 33.73 -25.35
C ALA A 335 -10.91 34.11 -26.84
N GLN A 336 -11.09 33.15 -27.74
CA GLN A 336 -11.23 33.40 -29.18
C GLN A 336 -12.48 34.24 -29.47
N ASP A 337 -13.63 33.87 -28.88
CA ASP A 337 -14.88 34.63 -29.01
C ASP A 337 -14.75 36.08 -28.51
N LEU A 338 -13.92 36.32 -27.46
CA LEU A 338 -13.61 37.66 -26.96
C LEU A 338 -12.69 38.45 -27.91
N ILE A 339 -11.66 37.82 -28.49
CA ILE A 339 -10.79 38.43 -29.51
C ILE A 339 -11.63 38.87 -30.72
N ASP A 340 -12.55 38.02 -31.16
CA ASP A 340 -13.51 38.28 -32.23
C ASP A 340 -14.41 39.49 -31.94
N VAL A 341 -14.80 39.71 -30.68
CA VAL A 341 -15.58 40.88 -30.25
C VAL A 341 -14.71 42.15 -30.22
N LEU A 342 -13.49 42.06 -29.69
CA LEU A 342 -12.54 43.19 -29.67
C LEU A 342 -12.22 43.67 -31.09
N GLN A 343 -11.93 42.77 -32.02
CA GLN A 343 -11.66 43.12 -33.43
C GLN A 343 -12.84 43.83 -34.11
N ARG A 344 -14.09 43.49 -33.75
CA ARG A 344 -15.29 44.18 -34.25
C ARG A 344 -15.42 45.59 -33.65
N MET A 345 -15.16 45.73 -32.36
CA MET A 345 -15.18 47.01 -31.66
C MET A 345 -14.08 47.95 -32.18
N ASP A 346 -12.86 47.45 -32.43
CA ASP A 346 -11.78 48.22 -33.03
C ASP A 346 -12.14 48.68 -34.46
N ALA A 347 -12.73 47.80 -35.27
CA ALA A 347 -13.21 48.15 -36.61
C ALA A 347 -14.43 49.11 -36.61
N GLU A 348 -15.18 49.21 -35.51
CA GLU A 348 -16.25 50.19 -35.31
C GLU A 348 -15.69 51.54 -34.83
N ASN A 349 -14.71 51.52 -33.92
CA ASN A 349 -13.94 52.69 -33.50
C ASN A 349 -13.19 53.34 -34.68
N ASP A 350 -12.54 52.56 -35.54
CA ASP A 350 -11.85 53.06 -36.73
C ASP A 350 -12.81 53.76 -37.70
N ARG A 351 -14.03 53.22 -37.88
CA ARG A 351 -15.08 53.87 -38.69
C ARG A 351 -15.52 55.18 -38.06
N TYR A 352 -15.85 55.19 -36.77
CA TYR A 352 -16.22 56.42 -36.06
C TYR A 352 -15.11 57.48 -36.13
N VAL A 353 -13.83 57.08 -36.08
CA VAL A 353 -12.69 57.99 -36.28
C VAL A 353 -12.56 58.50 -37.72
N VAL A 354 -12.97 57.72 -38.73
CA VAL A 354 -13.08 58.19 -40.12
C VAL A 354 -14.27 59.16 -40.27
N ASP A 355 -15.46 58.78 -39.82
CA ASP A 355 -16.68 59.61 -39.90
C ASP A 355 -16.46 60.98 -39.23
N MET A 356 -15.89 61.00 -38.01
CA MET A 356 -15.53 62.24 -37.31
C MET A 356 -14.44 63.07 -38.03
N ARG A 357 -13.55 62.44 -38.81
CA ARG A 357 -12.58 63.16 -39.65
C ARG A 357 -13.23 63.74 -40.92
N GLU A 358 -14.18 63.02 -41.51
CA GLU A 358 -14.97 63.54 -42.63
C GLU A 358 -15.79 64.74 -42.17
N GLU A 359 -16.51 64.67 -41.05
CA GLU A 359 -17.20 65.83 -40.45
C GLU A 359 -16.26 67.02 -40.19
N LEU A 360 -15.06 66.77 -39.65
CA LEU A 360 -14.06 67.83 -39.43
C LEU A 360 -13.54 68.45 -40.73
N THR A 361 -13.33 67.68 -41.80
CA THR A 361 -12.94 68.25 -43.11
C THR A 361 -14.09 69.01 -43.77
N ASP A 362 -15.35 68.58 -43.56
CA ASP A 362 -16.54 69.28 -44.05
C ASP A 362 -16.75 70.62 -43.32
N VAL A 363 -16.54 70.65 -41.99
CA VAL A 363 -16.52 71.88 -41.20
C VAL A 363 -15.36 72.79 -41.60
N SER A 364 -14.16 72.25 -41.86
CA SER A 364 -13.02 73.03 -42.35
C SER A 364 -13.33 73.68 -43.71
N GLN A 365 -13.87 72.93 -44.67
CA GLN A 365 -14.25 73.46 -45.98
C GLN A 365 -15.29 74.58 -45.89
N ARG A 366 -16.26 74.47 -44.97
CA ARG A 366 -17.24 75.54 -44.70
C ARG A 366 -16.58 76.77 -44.06
N LEU A 367 -15.57 76.60 -43.22
CA LEU A 367 -14.78 77.68 -42.63
C LEU A 367 -13.89 78.36 -43.68
N ASP A 368 -13.24 77.59 -44.55
CA ASP A 368 -12.44 78.10 -45.68
C ASP A 368 -13.32 78.84 -46.70
N HIS A 369 -14.57 78.39 -46.91
CA HIS A 369 -15.53 79.09 -47.76
C HIS A 369 -15.96 80.44 -47.16
N THR A 370 -16.43 80.43 -45.91
CA THR A 370 -16.90 81.65 -45.22
C THR A 370 -15.79 82.67 -44.97
N THR A 371 -14.54 82.24 -44.75
CA THR A 371 -13.38 83.14 -44.70
C THR A 371 -13.03 83.73 -46.06
N GLN A 372 -13.14 82.97 -47.16
CA GLN A 372 -13.01 83.52 -48.51
C GLN A 372 -14.12 84.51 -48.87
N GLU A 373 -15.35 84.29 -48.39
CA GLU A 373 -16.45 85.26 -48.55
C GLU A 373 -16.19 86.54 -47.75
N LEU A 374 -15.80 86.42 -46.48
CA LEU A 374 -15.42 87.56 -45.63
C LEU A 374 -14.22 88.32 -46.21
N GLU A 375 -13.26 87.66 -46.89
CA GLU A 375 -12.23 88.35 -47.66
C GLU A 375 -12.77 89.14 -48.85
N LYS A 376 -13.76 88.60 -49.60
CA LYS A 376 -14.40 89.31 -50.72
C LYS A 376 -15.17 90.52 -50.21
N GLU A 377 -15.94 90.36 -49.14
CA GLU A 377 -16.65 91.47 -48.47
C GLU A 377 -15.67 92.53 -47.95
N LYS A 378 -14.57 92.12 -47.31
CA LYS A 378 -13.52 93.04 -46.84
C LYS A 378 -12.90 93.84 -47.99
N LYS A 379 -12.61 93.20 -49.13
CA LYS A 379 -12.09 93.85 -50.34
C LYS A 379 -13.13 94.77 -51.00
N ALA A 380 -14.40 94.41 -50.97
CA ALA A 380 -15.50 95.27 -51.41
C ALA A 380 -15.69 96.48 -50.47
N HIS A 381 -15.52 96.27 -49.16
CA HIS A 381 -15.63 97.31 -48.15
C HIS A 381 -14.46 98.30 -48.21
N THR A 382 -13.21 97.86 -48.40
CA THR A 382 -12.08 98.78 -48.63
C THR A 382 -12.29 99.59 -49.89
N LYS A 383 -12.75 98.98 -51.00
CA LYS A 383 -13.10 99.71 -52.22
C LYS A 383 -14.26 100.70 -52.02
N SER A 384 -15.23 100.36 -51.18
CA SER A 384 -16.32 101.27 -50.79
C SER A 384 -15.81 102.44 -49.94
N GLN A 385 -14.88 102.21 -49.01
CA GLN A 385 -14.20 103.27 -48.25
C GLN A 385 -13.36 104.18 -49.16
N GLU A 386 -12.63 103.62 -50.13
CA GLU A 386 -11.88 104.36 -51.15
C GLU A 386 -12.82 105.26 -51.97
N LEU A 387 -13.92 104.72 -52.49
CA LEU A 387 -14.94 105.47 -53.22
C LEU A 387 -15.61 106.54 -52.35
N MET A 388 -15.85 106.29 -51.05
CA MET A 388 -16.34 107.33 -50.12
C MET A 388 -15.29 108.42 -49.86
N LEU A 389 -14.00 108.08 -49.82
CA LEU A 389 -12.91 109.06 -49.71
C LEU A 389 -12.75 109.88 -51.00
N GLU A 390 -12.94 109.29 -52.18
CA GLU A 390 -13.00 110.01 -53.45
C GLU A 390 -14.24 110.91 -53.53
N LEU A 391 -15.42 110.41 -53.18
CA LEU A 391 -16.64 111.20 -53.11
C LEU A 391 -16.49 112.37 -52.12
N LYS A 392 -15.88 112.15 -50.96
CA LYS A 392 -15.58 113.20 -49.97
C LYS A 392 -14.59 114.23 -50.52
N LYS A 393 -13.55 113.83 -51.27
CA LYS A 393 -12.65 114.75 -52.00
C LYS A 393 -13.41 115.53 -53.09
N HIS A 394 -14.37 114.91 -53.78
CA HIS A 394 -15.20 115.59 -54.78
C HIS A 394 -16.19 116.57 -54.14
N ILE A 395 -16.80 116.24 -53.00
CA ILE A 395 -17.62 117.15 -52.22
C ILE A 395 -16.78 118.35 -51.75
N LEU A 396 -15.60 118.11 -51.15
CA LEU A 396 -14.69 119.20 -50.75
C LEU A 396 -14.30 120.09 -51.94
N ARG A 397 -13.97 119.52 -53.12
CA ARG A 397 -13.71 120.31 -54.34
C ARG A 397 -14.93 121.08 -54.84
N LEU A 398 -16.15 120.57 -54.65
CA LEU A 398 -17.39 121.25 -55.01
C LEU A 398 -17.73 122.36 -54.00
N GLU A 399 -17.41 122.17 -52.72
CA GLU A 399 -17.49 123.20 -51.67
C GLU A 399 -16.44 124.30 -51.90
N GLU A 400 -15.20 123.94 -52.23
CA GLU A 400 -14.13 124.85 -52.66
C GLU A 400 -14.53 125.60 -53.94
N ALA A 401 -15.09 124.93 -54.95
CA ALA A 401 -15.56 125.55 -56.18
C ALA A 401 -16.81 126.42 -55.97
N ALA A 402 -17.70 126.05 -55.05
CA ALA A 402 -18.83 126.88 -54.64
C ALA A 402 -18.36 128.13 -53.87
N ALA A 403 -17.37 128.00 -52.98
CA ALA A 403 -16.72 129.12 -52.31
C ALA A 403 -15.95 130.01 -53.29
N ALA A 404 -15.27 129.45 -54.28
CA ALA A 404 -14.60 130.18 -55.34
C ALA A 404 -15.60 130.87 -56.29
N ASN A 405 -16.74 130.25 -56.59
CA ASN A 405 -17.81 130.88 -57.35
C ASN A 405 -18.54 131.95 -56.54
N ALA A 406 -18.68 131.80 -55.22
CA ALA A 406 -19.16 132.85 -54.33
C ALA A 406 -18.17 134.02 -54.24
N ALA A 407 -16.86 133.73 -54.18
CA ALA A 407 -15.80 134.75 -54.26
C ALA A 407 -15.78 135.44 -55.64
N SER A 408 -16.02 134.71 -56.73
CA SER A 408 -16.15 135.24 -58.09
C SER A 408 -17.40 136.11 -58.26
N ALA A 409 -18.55 135.69 -57.71
CA ALA A 409 -19.77 136.48 -57.67
C ALA A 409 -19.60 137.76 -56.82
N ASN A 410 -18.91 137.67 -55.69
CA ASN A 410 -18.56 138.83 -54.86
C ASN A 410 -17.55 139.75 -55.56
N ALA A 411 -16.60 139.20 -56.34
CA ALA A 411 -15.67 139.98 -57.15
C ALA A 411 -16.36 140.67 -58.34
N ALA A 412 -17.34 140.01 -58.97
CA ALA A 412 -18.18 140.60 -60.01
C ALA A 412 -19.10 141.71 -59.44
N ALA A 413 -19.65 141.51 -58.23
CA ALA A 413 -20.39 142.53 -57.50
C ALA A 413 -19.49 143.73 -57.13
N ALA A 414 -18.26 143.48 -56.68
CA ALA A 414 -17.28 144.52 -56.39
C ALA A 414 -16.83 145.29 -57.66
N ALA A 415 -16.67 144.60 -58.79
CA ALA A 415 -16.36 145.23 -60.08
C ALA A 415 -17.52 146.09 -60.59
N ALA A 416 -18.78 145.65 -60.41
CA ALA A 416 -19.96 146.45 -60.72
C ALA A 416 -20.09 147.69 -59.80
N ALA A 417 -19.66 147.58 -58.54
CA ALA A 417 -19.66 148.69 -57.57
C ALA A 417 -18.54 149.71 -57.76
N ALA A 418 -17.59 149.47 -58.68
CA ALA A 418 -16.47 150.38 -59.00
C ALA A 418 -16.67 151.18 -60.30
N ALA A 419 -17.87 151.12 -60.89
CA ALA A 419 -18.24 151.77 -62.15
C ALA A 419 -19.39 152.80 -61.99
N ALA A 420 -19.59 153.30 -60.76
CA ALA A 420 -20.57 154.32 -60.37
C ALA A 420 -19.95 155.28 -59.34
#